data_AF-Q9SWX1-F1
#
_entry.id   AF-Q9SWX1-F1
#
_cell.length_a   1.000
_cell.length_b   1.000
_cell.length_c   1.000
_cell.angle_alpha   90.00
_cell.angle_beta   90.00
_cell.angle_gamma   90.00
#
_symmetry.space_group_name_H-M   'P 1'
#
loop_
_entity.id
_entity.type
_entity.pdbx_description
1 polymer ?
#
loop_
_entity_poly.entity_id
_entity_poly.type
_entity_poly.pdbx_seq_one_letter_code
_entity_poly.pdbx_strand_id
1 'polypeptide(L)' 'DLKPENVLLQDNGHVALTDFDLSCLTSCKPQLLVPEINEKKRSQKGQQPPIFMAEPMRASNSFVGTHEYLAPE' A
#
# COMPACT_ATOMS: atom_id res chain seq x y z
N ASP A 1 6.91 6.74 -10.67
CA ASP A 1 8.32 7.14 -10.54
C ASP A 1 8.74 7.08 -9.08
N LEU A 2 8.78 5.89 -8.51
CA LEU A 2 9.21 5.73 -7.13
C LEU A 2 10.72 5.50 -7.11
N LYS A 3 11.45 6.35 -6.38
CA LYS A 3 12.90 6.33 -6.22
C LYS A 3 13.27 6.29 -4.74
N PRO A 4 14.47 5.82 -4.35
CA PRO A 4 14.90 5.83 -2.95
C PRO A 4 14.79 7.21 -2.29
N GLU A 5 15.11 8.28 -3.03
CA GLU A 5 15.00 9.67 -2.56
C GLU A 5 13.56 10.11 -2.25
N ASN A 6 12.56 9.47 -2.86
CA ASN A 6 11.14 9.74 -2.64
C ASN A 6 10.54 8.92 -1.50
N VAL A 7 11.36 8.10 -0.81
CA VAL A 7 10.99 7.30 0.36
C VAL A 7 11.73 7.84 1.58
N LEU A 8 11.06 8.71 2.33
CA LEU A 8 11.63 9.36 3.50
C LEU A 8 11.42 8.50 4.74
N LEU A 9 12.48 8.27 5.51
CA LEU A 9 12.44 7.62 6.82
C LEU A 9 12.49 8.68 7.93
N GLN A 10 11.48 8.69 8.79
CA GLN A 10 11.44 9.53 9.98
C GLN A 10 12.24 8.90 11.13
N ASP A 11 12.65 9.72 12.10
CA ASP A 11 13.40 9.29 13.30
C ASP A 11 12.62 8.29 14.18
N ASN A 12 11.30 8.37 14.16
CA ASN A 12 10.36 7.44 14.78
C ASN A 12 10.19 6.11 14.01
N GLY A 13 10.86 5.94 12.87
CA GLY A 13 10.77 4.75 12.03
C GLY A 13 9.57 4.73 11.06
N HIS A 14 8.78 5.81 10.97
CA HIS A 14 7.71 5.91 9.98
C HIS A 14 8.26 6.26 8.59
N VAL A 15 7.60 5.75 7.56
CA VAL A 15 7.91 6.02 6.14
C VAL A 15 6.93 7.07 5.60
N ALA A 16 7.45 8.05 4.87
CA ALA A 16 6.65 8.99 4.08
C ALA A 16 7.06 8.92 2.61
N LEU A 17 6.07 8.98 1.72
CA LEU A 17 6.30 9.06 0.27
C LEU A 17 6.15 10.51 -0.19
N THR A 18 7.01 10.94 -1.12
CA THR A 18 7.02 12.31 -1.67
C THR A 18 7.03 12.31 -3.19
N ASP A 19 6.97 13.50 -3.79
CA ASP A 19 7.11 13.74 -5.25
C ASP A 19 6.00 13.07 -6.10
N PHE A 20 4.79 13.59 -5.98
CA PHE A 20 3.60 13.11 -6.70
C PHE A 20 3.32 13.85 -8.01
N ASP A 21 4.22 14.71 -8.46
CA ASP A 21 4.00 15.58 -9.62
C ASP A 21 3.85 14.78 -10.93
N LEU A 22 4.48 13.60 -11.00
CA LEU A 22 4.36 12.66 -12.12
C LEU A 22 3.30 11.57 -11.90
N SER A 23 2.48 11.69 -10.85
CA SER A 23 1.45 10.70 -10.57
C SER A 23 0.34 10.72 -11.64
N CYS A 24 -0.16 9.54 -11.98
CA CYS A 24 -1.32 9.40 -12.88
C CYS A 24 -2.59 9.27 -12.04
N LEU A 25 -3.52 10.20 -12.21
CA LEU A 25 -4.85 10.07 -11.62
C LEU A 25 -5.62 8.94 -12.29
N THR A 26 -6.13 8.01 -11.49
CA THR A 26 -6.93 6.88 -11.96
C THR A 26 -8.08 6.62 -10.99
N SER A 27 -9.19 6.11 -11.51
CA SER A 27 -10.30 5.66 -10.69
C SER A 27 -9.90 4.42 -9.89
N CYS A 28 -10.44 4.27 -8.69
CA CYS A 28 -10.26 3.08 -7.86
C CYS A 28 -11.61 2.58 -7.36
N LYS A 29 -11.65 1.33 -6.88
CA LYS A 29 -12.81 0.76 -6.18
C LYS A 29 -12.47 0.61 -4.69
N PRO A 30 -12.77 1.61 -3.85
CA PRO A 30 -12.47 1.53 -2.42
C PRO A 30 -13.35 0.47 -1.76
N GLN A 31 -12.75 -0.36 -0.91
CA GLN A 31 -13.38 -1.43 -0.16
C GLN A 31 -12.85 -1.48 1.27
N LEU A 32 -13.76 -1.65 2.24
CA LEU A 32 -13.41 -1.92 3.62
C LEU A 32 -13.58 -3.42 3.88
N LEU A 33 -12.49 -4.13 4.05
CA LEU A 33 -12.45 -5.56 4.33
C LEU A 33 -12.46 -5.74 5.85
N VAL A 34 -13.58 -6.25 6.37
CA VAL A 34 -13.69 -6.64 7.79
C VAL A 34 -13.38 -8.13 7.89
N PRO A 35 -12.34 -8.55 8.63
CA PRO A 35 -12.01 -9.96 8.78
C PRO A 35 -13.20 -10.73 9.41
N GLU A 36 -13.70 -11.75 8.71
CA GLU A 36 -14.80 -12.60 9.17
C GLU A 36 -14.37 -13.37 10.45
N ILE A 37 -14.97 -13.00 11.58
CA ILE A 37 -14.76 -13.70 12.85
C ILE A 37 -15.62 -14.95 12.82
N ASN A 38 -15.00 -16.09 12.52
CA ASN A 38 -15.69 -17.38 12.58
C ASN A 38 -16.19 -17.59 14.03
N GLU A 39 -17.53 -17.58 14.23
CA GLU A 39 -18.24 -17.56 15.52
C GLU A 39 -17.76 -18.65 16.50
N LYS A 40 -17.12 -19.72 16.01
CA LYS A 40 -16.59 -20.84 16.80
C LYS A 40 -15.26 -20.56 17.53
N LYS A 41 -14.61 -19.41 17.33
CA LYS A 41 -13.35 -19.02 18.03
C LYS A 41 -13.48 -17.73 18.83
N ARG A 42 -14.67 -17.42 19.33
CA ARG A 42 -14.99 -16.17 20.06
C ARG A 42 -14.25 -15.96 21.40
N SER A 43 -13.40 -16.88 21.84
CA SER A 43 -12.86 -16.81 23.19
C SER A 43 -11.52 -16.08 23.35
N GLN A 44 -10.59 -16.01 22.38
CA GLN A 44 -9.21 -15.56 22.73
C GLN A 44 -8.35 -14.88 21.64
N LYS A 45 -8.86 -14.41 20.51
CA LYS A 45 -8.01 -13.68 19.55
C LYS A 45 -8.61 -12.32 19.21
N GLY A 46 -7.86 -11.27 19.55
CA GLY A 46 -8.23 -9.88 19.34
C GLY A 46 -8.79 -9.67 17.93
N GLN A 47 -9.85 -8.87 17.85
CA GLN A 47 -10.44 -8.49 16.57
C GLN A 47 -9.32 -7.90 15.70
N GLN A 48 -9.08 -8.50 14.54
CA GLN A 48 -8.14 -7.92 13.59
C GLN A 48 -8.71 -6.58 13.10
N PRO A 49 -7.88 -5.54 12.97
CA PRO A 49 -8.33 -4.25 12.46
C PRO A 49 -8.84 -4.39 11.02
N PRO A 50 -9.85 -3.60 10.62
CA PRO A 50 -10.35 -3.62 9.25
C PRO A 50 -9.26 -3.13 8.28
N ILE A 51 -9.26 -3.67 7.06
CA ILE A 51 -8.31 -3.30 6.01
C ILE A 51 -9.04 -2.42 5.00
N PHE A 52 -8.53 -1.21 4.76
CA PHE A 52 -8.99 -0.36 3.67
C PHE A 52 -8.16 -0.63 2.41
N MET A 53 -8.82 -1.06 1.34
CA MET A 53 -8.22 -1.39 0.06
C MET A 53 -8.78 -0.47 -1.02
N ALA A 54 -7.91 0.17 -1.81
CA ALA A 54 -8.32 1.06 -2.90
C ALA A 54 -7.51 0.73 -4.16
N GLU A 55 -7.74 -0.45 -4.73
CA GLU A 55 -7.01 -0.89 -5.93
C GLU A 55 -7.33 0.01 -7.13
N PRO A 56 -6.29 0.47 -7.86
CA PRO A 56 -6.48 1.29 -9.06
C PRO A 56 -7.08 0.45 -10.19
N MET A 57 -8.00 1.02 -10.96
CA MET A 57 -8.67 0.34 -12.09
C MET A 57 -7.76 0.15 -13.32
N ARG A 58 -6.53 0.66 -13.28
CA ARG A 58 -5.53 0.55 -14.33
C ARG A 58 -4.26 -0.10 -13.78
N ALA A 59 -3.82 -1.17 -14.42
CA ALA A 59 -2.47 -1.68 -14.22
C ALA A 59 -1.46 -0.66 -14.78
N SER A 60 -0.53 -0.22 -13.94
CA SER A 60 0.55 0.66 -14.34
C SER A 60 1.86 0.06 -13.85
N ASN A 61 2.81 -0.12 -14.75
CA ASN A 61 4.17 -0.54 -14.41
C ASN A 61 4.99 0.60 -13.77
N SER A 62 4.32 1.59 -13.16
CA SER A 62 4.92 2.79 -12.56
C SER A 62 5.73 2.49 -11.30
N PHE A 63 5.73 1.23 -10.83
CA PHE A 63 6.45 0.77 -9.64
C PHE A 63 7.83 0.19 -9.94
N VAL A 64 8.44 0.57 -11.06
CA VAL A 64 9.78 0.13 -11.38
C VAL A 64 10.63 1.37 -11.50
N GLY A 65 11.62 1.49 -10.61
CA GLY A 65 12.51 2.63 -10.53
C GLY A 65 13.26 2.88 -11.84
N THR A 66 14.19 3.82 -11.84
CA THR A 66 15.21 3.84 -12.87
C THR A 66 15.85 2.44 -12.97
N HIS A 67 16.37 2.07 -14.15
CA HIS A 67 16.97 0.75 -14.43
C HIS A 67 17.97 0.23 -13.38
N GLU A 68 18.45 1.09 -12.49
CA GLU A 68 19.35 0.81 -11.38
C GLU A 68 18.66 0.20 -10.14
N TYR A 69 17.32 0.22 -10.04
CA TYR A 69 16.57 -0.17 -8.83
C TYR A 69 15.40 -1.13 -9.11
N LEU A 70 15.55 -2.00 -10.09
CA LEU A 70 14.67 -3.16 -10.27
C LEU A 70 14.88 -4.15 -9.11
N ALA A 71 13.81 -4.52 -8.41
CA ALA A 71 13.84 -5.69 -7.54
C ALA A 71 14.19 -6.93 -8.39
N PRO A 72 15.11 -7.81 -7.94
CA PRO A 72 15.38 -9.04 -8.67
C PRO A 72 14.13 -9.91 -8.75
N GLU A 73 13.96 -10.62 -9.87
CA GLU A 73 12.89 -11.60 -10.12
C GLU A 73 12.90 -12.76 -9.12
#